data_AF-A0A1A8WUA3-F1
#
_entry.id   AF-A0A1A8WUA3-F1
#
_cell.length_a   1.000
_cell.length_b   1.000
_cell.length_c   1.000
_cell.angle_alpha   90.00
_cell.angle_beta   90.00
_cell.angle_gamma   90.00
#
_symmetry.space_group_name_H-M   'P 1'
#
loop_
_entity.id
_entity.type
_entity.pdbx_description
1 polymer ?
#
loop_
_entity_poly.entity_id
_entity_poly.type
_entity_poly.pdbx_seq_one_letter_code
_entity_poly.pdbx_strand_id
1 'polypeptide(L)'
;MVELSEIEATYYLNIALREAEKSLHKELKEMPIFCLLINEKREIISSSYNYTNESKNGCRHCELIAIDKYIYGENYEKMKNLNLIKCFNNDRNDIENSIMSYFMNPYIFQKINETNGCIYINENGTDETQKENYLSNQKYTDSNNDSYLNITEKEVDVKKKIEKLKNCCIVVTCEPCIIYDINVNYIECDQLTKRSISLMKSFYRAGNPSAPEEKRKRALS
;
A
#
# COMPACT_ATOMS: atom_id res chain seq x y z
N MET A 1 9.68 -1.50 18.27
CA MET A 1 10.08 -1.96 16.92
C MET A 1 10.80 -3.30 17.04
N VAL A 2 10.45 -4.26 16.19
CA VAL A 2 11.12 -5.56 16.17
C VAL A 2 12.48 -5.45 15.51
N GLU A 3 13.53 -5.88 16.21
CA GLU A 3 14.88 -5.95 15.66
C GLU A 3 15.18 -7.38 15.23
N LEU A 4 15.62 -7.53 13.98
CA LEU A 4 16.02 -8.82 13.42
C LEU A 4 17.54 -8.97 13.56
N SER A 5 17.98 -10.15 14.01
CA SER A 5 19.38 -10.53 13.85
C SER A 5 19.76 -10.64 12.38
N GLU A 6 21.05 -10.57 12.07
CA GLU A 6 21.54 -10.69 10.68
C GLU A 6 21.10 -12.00 10.01
N ILE A 7 21.05 -13.10 10.77
CA ILE A 7 20.60 -14.41 10.29
C ILE A 7 19.10 -14.37 9.93
N GLU A 8 18.27 -13.79 10.79
CA GLU A 8 16.84 -13.64 10.53
C GLU A 8 16.59 -12.70 9.33
N ALA A 9 17.27 -11.56 9.29
CA ALA A 9 17.15 -10.61 8.19
C ALA A 9 17.56 -11.24 6.86
N THR A 10 18.67 -12.00 6.84
CA THR A 10 19.11 -12.76 5.66
C THR A 10 18.09 -13.83 5.24
N TYR A 11 17.44 -14.50 6.20
CA TYR A 11 16.38 -15.46 5.93
C TYR A 11 15.16 -14.80 5.26
N TYR A 12 14.65 -13.71 5.80
CA TYR A 12 13.52 -12.98 5.21
C TYR A 12 13.87 -12.35 3.86
N LEU A 13 15.09 -11.80 3.72
CA LEU A 13 15.54 -11.22 2.46
C LEU A 13 15.65 -12.29 1.35
N ASN A 14 16.04 -13.51 1.71
CA ASN A 14 15.99 -14.66 0.81
C ASN A 14 14.58 -15.00 0.34
N ILE A 15 13.59 -14.95 1.23
CA ILE A 15 12.17 -15.12 0.88
C ILE A 15 11.74 -14.01 -0.08
N ALA A 16 12.00 -12.76 0.29
CA ALA A 16 11.61 -11.60 -0.50
C ALA A 16 12.23 -11.63 -1.90
N LEU A 17 13.49 -12.04 -2.06
CA LEU A 17 14.12 -12.17 -3.37
C LEU A 17 13.52 -13.28 -4.24
N ARG A 18 13.13 -14.42 -3.65
CA ARG A 18 12.44 -15.49 -4.40
C ARG A 18 11.08 -15.03 -4.90
N GLU A 19 10.37 -14.26 -4.07
CA GLU A 19 9.10 -13.65 -4.49
C GLU A 19 9.37 -12.63 -5.60
N ALA A 20 10.27 -11.66 -5.39
CA ALA A 20 10.64 -10.64 -6.38
C ALA A 20 11.01 -11.22 -7.76
N GLU A 21 11.63 -12.40 -7.83
CA GLU A 21 11.91 -13.09 -9.10
C GLU A 21 10.64 -13.42 -9.90
N LYS A 22 9.52 -13.69 -9.24
CA LYS A 22 8.23 -13.98 -9.91
C LYS A 22 7.69 -12.77 -10.66
N SER A 23 7.96 -11.54 -10.21
CA SER A 23 7.51 -10.34 -10.94
C SER A 23 8.35 -10.02 -12.18
N LEU A 24 9.44 -10.76 -12.41
CA LEU A 24 10.18 -10.71 -13.66
C LEU A 24 9.44 -11.39 -14.83
N HIS A 25 8.44 -12.22 -14.56
CA HIS A 25 7.65 -12.84 -15.63
C HIS A 25 6.86 -11.77 -16.42
N LYS A 26 6.77 -11.98 -17.75
CA LYS A 26 6.21 -11.02 -18.73
C LYS A 26 4.79 -10.52 -18.41
N GLU A 27 4.05 -11.23 -17.57
CA GLU A 27 2.70 -10.89 -17.14
C GLU A 27 2.68 -9.70 -16.18
N LEU A 28 3.59 -9.64 -15.22
CA LEU A 28 3.56 -8.63 -14.16
C LEU A 28 4.18 -7.30 -14.61
N LYS A 29 5.28 -7.33 -15.38
CA LYS A 29 5.98 -6.12 -15.88
C LYS A 29 6.34 -5.10 -14.79
N GLU A 30 6.33 -5.48 -13.52
CA GLU A 30 6.66 -4.63 -12.39
C GLU A 30 8.15 -4.71 -12.09
N MET A 31 8.70 -3.64 -11.52
CA MET A 31 10.07 -3.66 -11.03
C MET A 31 10.20 -4.75 -9.96
N PRO A 32 11.20 -5.66 -10.05
CA PRO A 32 11.26 -6.86 -9.22
C PRO A 32 11.76 -6.56 -7.81
N ILE A 33 10.86 -5.94 -7.05
CA ILE A 33 11.03 -5.57 -5.66
C ILE A 33 9.88 -6.20 -4.89
N PHE A 34 10.21 -6.75 -3.72
CA PHE A 34 9.24 -7.35 -2.83
C PHE A 34 9.45 -6.87 -1.40
N CYS A 35 8.34 -6.65 -0.70
CA CYS A 35 8.32 -6.24 0.69
C CYS A 35 7.62 -7.29 1.56
N LEU A 36 8.20 -7.55 2.73
CA LEU A 36 7.63 -8.33 3.81
C LEU A 36 7.44 -7.42 5.03
N LEU A 37 6.28 -7.53 5.67
CA LEU A 37 6.00 -6.91 6.97
C LEU A 37 6.02 -7.99 8.05
N ILE A 38 6.96 -7.87 8.98
CA ILE A 38 7.23 -8.86 10.03
C ILE A 38 6.77 -8.32 11.38
N ASN A 39 5.98 -9.10 12.14
CA ASN A 39 5.56 -8.72 13.48
C ASN A 39 6.58 -9.11 14.57
N GLU A 40 6.30 -8.73 15.81
CA GLU A 40 7.10 -9.08 16.99
C GLU A 40 7.30 -10.60 17.20
N LYS A 41 6.33 -11.41 16.73
CA LYS A 41 6.35 -12.88 16.79
C LYS A 41 7.10 -13.53 15.63
N ARG A 42 7.77 -12.74 14.76
CA ARG A 42 8.50 -13.23 13.57
C ARG A 42 7.59 -13.82 12.49
N GLU A 43 6.32 -13.44 12.47
CA GLU A 43 5.36 -13.85 11.45
C GLU A 43 5.31 -12.81 10.31
N ILE A 44 5.24 -13.28 9.07
CA ILE A 44 4.95 -12.43 7.90
C ILE A 44 3.45 -12.12 7.93
N ILE A 45 3.09 -10.90 8.34
CA ILE A 45 1.69 -10.47 8.47
C ILE A 45 1.16 -9.76 7.23
N SER A 46 2.03 -9.32 6.33
CA SER A 46 1.67 -8.75 5.04
C SER A 46 2.86 -8.81 4.07
N SER A 47 2.57 -8.77 2.77
CA SER A 47 3.58 -8.73 1.72
C SER A 47 3.03 -8.21 0.39
N SER A 48 3.93 -7.71 -0.47
CA SER A 48 3.56 -7.26 -1.81
C SER A 48 4.74 -7.05 -2.74
N TYR A 49 4.38 -7.03 -4.03
CA TYR A 49 5.18 -6.49 -5.13
C TYR A 49 4.87 -5.01 -5.33
N ASN A 50 5.71 -4.35 -6.11
CA ASN A 50 5.32 -3.10 -6.75
C ASN A 50 4.10 -3.34 -7.65
N TYR A 51 3.28 -2.30 -7.80
CA TYR A 51 2.10 -2.31 -8.65
C TYR A 51 1.99 -0.99 -9.42
N THR A 52 3.13 -0.41 -9.78
CA THR A 52 3.28 0.92 -10.36
C THR A 52 2.86 0.99 -11.83
N ASN A 53 3.28 0.00 -12.62
CA ASN A 53 3.00 -0.08 -14.05
C ASN A 53 1.56 -0.52 -14.32
N GLU A 54 1.07 -1.53 -13.59
CA GLU A 54 -0.28 -2.06 -13.78
C GLU A 54 -1.35 -1.04 -13.36
N SER A 55 -1.16 -0.36 -12.22
CA SER A 55 -2.11 0.67 -11.76
C SER A 55 -1.91 2.05 -12.40
N LYS A 56 -0.82 2.25 -13.15
CA LYS A 56 -0.39 3.58 -13.65
C LYS A 56 -0.26 4.63 -12.53
N ASN A 57 0.17 4.21 -11.34
CA ASN A 57 0.34 5.07 -10.18
C ASN A 57 1.73 4.89 -9.58
N GLY A 58 2.57 5.91 -9.73
CA GLY A 58 3.96 5.91 -9.28
C GLY A 58 4.15 5.80 -7.77
N CYS A 59 3.09 5.94 -6.97
CA CYS A 59 3.17 5.74 -5.52
C CYS A 59 2.88 4.29 -5.09
N ARG A 60 2.59 3.38 -6.02
CA ARG A 60 2.19 1.99 -5.70
C ARG A 60 3.40 1.08 -5.50
N HIS A 61 4.23 1.49 -4.55
CA HIS A 61 5.42 0.78 -4.12
C HIS A 61 5.05 -0.32 -3.12
N CYS A 62 5.83 -1.40 -3.11
CA CYS A 62 5.53 -2.62 -2.38
C CYS A 62 5.40 -2.41 -0.86
N GLU A 63 6.14 -1.47 -0.29
CA GLU A 63 6.16 -1.16 1.14
C GLU A 63 4.84 -0.51 1.56
N LEU A 64 4.40 0.49 0.80
CA LEU A 64 3.13 1.18 1.00
C LEU A 64 1.96 0.22 0.82
N ILE A 65 2.04 -0.64 -0.20
CA ILE A 65 1.01 -1.66 -0.43
C ILE A 65 0.95 -2.67 0.72
N ALA A 66 2.09 -3.11 1.25
CA ALA A 66 2.12 -4.10 2.33
C ALA A 66 1.47 -3.52 3.59
N ILE A 67 1.74 -2.25 3.89
CA ILE A 67 1.11 -1.53 4.99
C ILE A 67 -0.40 -1.35 4.74
N ASP A 68 -0.81 -0.89 3.55
CA ASP A 68 -2.24 -0.74 3.21
C ASP A 68 -2.99 -2.08 3.34
N LYS A 69 -2.40 -3.18 2.86
CA LYS A 69 -2.96 -4.53 3.00
C LYS A 69 -3.13 -4.92 4.46
N TYR A 70 -2.15 -4.62 5.29
CA TYR A 70 -2.22 -4.90 6.73
C TYR A 70 -3.32 -4.06 7.41
N ILE A 71 -3.38 -2.76 7.10
CA ILE A 71 -4.35 -1.85 7.70
C ILE A 71 -5.78 -2.22 7.29
N TYR A 72 -6.04 -2.37 5.98
CA TYR A 72 -7.39 -2.62 5.49
C TYR A 72 -7.84 -4.08 5.56
N GLY A 73 -6.91 -5.03 5.67
CA GLY A 73 -7.20 -6.46 5.68
C GLY A 73 -8.01 -6.89 4.44
N GLU A 74 -9.12 -7.61 4.67
CA GLU A 74 -10.01 -8.10 3.62
C GLU A 74 -10.60 -6.98 2.74
N ASN A 75 -10.68 -5.75 3.24
CA ASN A 75 -11.21 -4.61 2.52
C ASN A 75 -10.19 -3.96 1.57
N TYR A 76 -8.95 -4.44 1.55
CA TYR A 76 -7.87 -3.85 0.77
C TYR A 76 -8.25 -3.60 -0.70
N GLU A 77 -8.85 -4.57 -1.40
CA GLU A 77 -9.17 -4.40 -2.83
C GLU A 77 -10.12 -3.24 -3.10
N LYS A 78 -11.07 -2.98 -2.18
CA LYS A 78 -12.02 -1.88 -2.27
C LYS A 78 -11.40 -0.54 -1.83
N MET A 79 -10.41 -0.60 -0.93
CA MET A 79 -9.79 0.56 -0.28
C MET A 79 -8.43 0.97 -0.88
N LYS A 80 -7.85 0.17 -1.78
CA LYS A 80 -6.46 0.31 -2.25
C LYS A 80 -6.11 1.64 -2.92
N ASN A 81 -7.10 2.39 -3.40
CA ASN A 81 -6.90 3.68 -4.05
C ASN A 81 -7.08 4.87 -3.11
N LEU A 82 -7.43 4.63 -1.85
CA LEU A 82 -7.74 5.67 -0.87
C LEU A 82 -6.49 6.17 -0.13
N ASN A 83 -5.37 5.43 -0.22
CA ASN A 83 -4.02 5.84 0.21
C ASN A 83 -3.96 6.46 1.62
N LEU A 84 -4.47 5.78 2.65
CA LEU A 84 -4.42 6.26 4.05
C LEU A 84 -3.01 6.73 4.46
N ILE A 85 -1.96 6.06 3.99
CA ILE A 85 -0.59 6.46 4.32
C ILE A 85 -0.24 7.86 3.80
N LYS A 86 -0.81 8.28 2.66
CA LYS A 86 -0.63 9.65 2.14
C LYS A 86 -1.25 10.71 3.04
N CYS A 87 -2.18 10.34 3.92
CA CYS A 87 -2.81 11.26 4.88
C CYS A 87 -1.86 11.66 6.03
N PHE A 88 -0.73 10.97 6.21
CA PHE A 88 0.27 11.27 7.25
C PHE A 88 1.42 12.16 6.74
N ASN A 89 1.24 12.84 5.61
CA ASN A 89 2.25 13.73 5.02
C ASN A 89 1.77 15.20 5.02
N ASN A 90 1.32 15.71 6.16
CA ASN A 90 0.92 17.12 6.30
C ASN A 90 1.65 17.84 7.45
N ASP A 91 1.77 19.15 7.37
CA ASP A 91 2.56 19.94 8.34
C ASP A 91 1.93 20.02 9.75
N ARG A 92 0.81 19.33 9.99
CA ARG A 92 0.10 19.25 11.27
C ARG A 92 -0.07 17.80 11.75
N ASN A 93 0.90 16.94 11.41
CA ASN A 93 1.06 15.47 11.55
C ASN A 93 0.65 14.77 12.88
N ASP A 94 -0.38 15.20 13.60
CA ASP A 94 -0.95 14.32 14.62
C ASP A 94 -1.75 13.20 13.93
N ILE A 95 -1.35 11.96 14.24
CA ILE A 95 -1.92 10.72 13.68
C ILE A 95 -3.44 10.71 13.89
N GLU A 96 -3.90 11.26 15.00
CA GLU A 96 -5.32 11.30 15.37
C GLU A 96 -6.14 12.15 14.40
N ASN A 97 -5.70 13.36 14.07
CA ASN A 97 -6.37 14.27 13.13
C ASN A 97 -6.24 13.77 11.70
N SER A 98 -5.10 13.18 11.31
CA SER A 98 -4.96 12.55 9.99
C SER A 98 -5.94 11.39 9.80
N ILE A 99 -6.09 10.54 10.82
CA ILE A 99 -7.05 9.43 10.81
C ILE A 99 -8.49 9.96 10.82
N MET A 100 -8.81 10.88 11.72
CA MET A 100 -10.15 11.47 11.81
C MET A 100 -10.53 12.14 10.48
N SER A 101 -9.64 12.96 9.91
CA SER A 101 -9.87 13.60 8.61
C SER A 101 -10.08 12.59 7.49
N TYR A 102 -9.32 11.49 7.48
CA TYR A 102 -9.49 10.41 6.51
C TYR A 102 -10.88 9.77 6.61
N PHE A 103 -11.32 9.38 7.80
CA PHE A 103 -12.63 8.72 7.99
C PHE A 103 -13.82 9.67 7.83
N MET A 104 -13.64 10.97 8.10
CA MET A 104 -14.66 12.01 7.90
C MET A 104 -14.76 12.48 6.45
N ASN A 105 -13.84 12.06 5.56
CA ASN A 105 -13.94 12.37 4.14
C ASN A 105 -15.20 11.70 3.55
N PRO A 106 -16.14 12.46 2.95
CA PRO A 106 -17.41 11.91 2.47
C PRO A 106 -17.27 10.78 1.45
N TYR A 107 -16.21 10.79 0.64
CA TYR A 107 -15.92 9.73 -0.31
C TYR A 107 -15.47 8.44 0.39
N ILE A 108 -14.66 8.56 1.43
CA ILE A 108 -14.21 7.44 2.27
C ILE A 108 -15.39 6.85 3.04
N PHE A 109 -16.21 7.71 3.64
CA PHE A 109 -17.44 7.34 4.32
C PHE A 109 -18.35 6.49 3.42
N GLN A 110 -18.61 6.98 2.19
CA GLN A 110 -19.40 6.25 1.21
C GLN A 110 -18.78 4.89 0.85
N LYS A 111 -17.47 4.85 0.57
CA LYS A 111 -16.77 3.61 0.21
C LYS A 111 -16.78 2.55 1.31
N ILE A 112 -16.67 2.98 2.56
CA ILE A 112 -16.73 2.11 3.74
C ILE A 112 -18.11 1.44 3.86
N ASN A 113 -19.18 2.19 3.61
CA ASN A 113 -20.55 1.68 3.67
C ASN A 113 -20.87 0.72 2.50
N GLU A 114 -20.42 1.03 1.28
CA GLU A 114 -20.53 0.14 0.11
C GLU A 114 -19.81 -1.20 0.35
N THR A 115 -18.69 -1.16 1.08
CA THR A 115 -17.87 -2.34 1.36
C THR A 115 -18.57 -3.32 2.31
N ASN A 116 -19.41 -2.81 3.21
CA ASN A 116 -20.07 -3.55 4.27
C ASN A 116 -21.50 -4.04 3.91
N GLY A 117 -21.95 -3.84 2.67
CA GLY A 117 -23.25 -4.32 2.20
C GLY A 117 -24.40 -3.31 2.26
N CYS A 118 -24.14 -2.03 2.54
CA CYS A 118 -25.12 -0.97 2.28
C CYS A 118 -24.97 -0.48 0.84
N ILE A 119 -25.64 -1.15 -0.09
CA ILE A 119 -25.77 -0.68 -1.47
C ILE A 119 -26.71 0.53 -1.45
N TYR A 120 -26.18 1.73 -1.65
CA TYR A 120 -27.01 2.84 -2.13
C TYR A 120 -27.31 2.57 -3.60
N ILE A 121 -28.51 2.08 -3.86
CA ILE A 121 -29.08 2.02 -5.21
C ILE A 121 -29.41 3.46 -5.58
N ASN A 122 -28.59 4.10 -6.41
CA ASN A 122 -29.02 5.33 -7.07
C ASN A 122 -29.98 4.92 -8.20
N GLU A 123 -31.28 4.90 -7.88
CA GLU A 123 -32.30 5.05 -8.90
C GLU A 123 -32.15 6.45 -9.50
N ASN A 124 -31.50 6.51 -10.64
CA ASN A 124 -31.72 7.42 -11.78
C ASN A 124 -30.39 7.61 -12.52
N GLY A 125 -30.33 7.09 -13.74
CA GLY A 125 -29.23 7.39 -14.64
C GLY A 125 -29.23 8.87 -15.00
N THR A 126 -28.07 9.50 -15.01
CA THR A 126 -27.44 10.09 -16.21
C THR A 126 -26.12 10.76 -15.83
N ASP A 127 -25.17 10.51 -16.72
CA ASP A 127 -24.04 11.30 -17.18
C ASP A 127 -23.02 11.99 -16.24
N GLU A 128 -21.79 11.86 -16.72
CA GLU A 128 -20.56 12.47 -16.22
C GLU A 128 -20.60 13.98 -16.38
N THR A 129 -20.35 14.71 -15.28
CA THR A 129 -19.61 15.97 -15.15
C THR A 129 -20.20 16.81 -14.00
N GLN A 130 -19.31 17.51 -13.28
CA GLN A 130 -19.62 18.44 -12.17
C GLN A 130 -19.78 17.80 -10.78
N LYS A 131 -18.65 17.43 -10.16
CA LYS A 131 -18.59 16.97 -8.77
C LYS A 131 -17.74 17.92 -7.91
N GLU A 132 -18.11 19.19 -7.85
CA GLU A 132 -17.42 20.18 -6.99
C GLU A 132 -18.30 21.11 -6.16
N ASN A 133 -19.65 21.04 -6.16
CA ASN A 133 -20.41 22.05 -5.39
C ASN A 133 -21.77 21.63 -4.80
N TYR A 134 -21.98 20.36 -4.47
CA TYR A 134 -23.22 19.94 -3.81
C TYR A 134 -22.94 19.02 -2.63
N LEU A 135 -22.71 19.59 -1.45
CA LEU A 135 -23.00 18.93 -0.16
C LEU A 135 -22.99 19.97 0.99
N SER A 136 -23.63 21.11 0.77
CA SER A 136 -24.27 21.85 1.87
C SER A 136 -25.75 21.49 1.85
N ASN A 137 -26.22 20.90 2.94
CA ASN A 137 -27.60 20.51 3.22
C ASN A 137 -28.08 19.19 2.61
N GLN A 138 -28.04 18.11 3.40
CA GLN A 138 -29.25 17.30 3.55
C GLN A 138 -29.29 16.54 4.88
N LYS A 139 -30.52 16.44 5.39
CA LYS A 139 -30.93 16.22 6.77
C LYS A 139 -30.66 14.78 7.26
N TYR A 140 -30.29 14.74 8.54
CA TYR A 140 -30.12 13.58 9.39
C TYR A 140 -31.47 12.93 9.73
N THR A 141 -31.63 11.64 9.41
CA THR A 141 -32.64 10.77 10.05
C THR A 141 -32.14 9.31 10.09
N ASP A 142 -31.96 8.80 11.31
CA ASP A 142 -32.02 7.43 11.84
C ASP A 142 -31.33 6.22 11.17
N SER A 143 -30.99 6.21 9.88
CA SER A 143 -30.11 5.17 9.29
C SER A 143 -28.61 5.44 9.52
N ASN A 144 -28.30 6.62 10.05
CA ASN A 144 -26.93 7.12 10.22
C ASN A 144 -26.22 6.56 11.47
N ASN A 145 -26.94 6.09 12.50
CA ASN A 145 -26.30 5.65 13.75
C ASN A 145 -25.46 4.38 13.55
N ASP A 146 -25.97 3.37 12.85
CA ASP A 146 -25.23 2.14 12.60
C ASP A 146 -24.03 2.38 11.66
N SER A 147 -24.20 3.24 10.66
CA SER A 147 -23.10 3.64 9.77
C SER A 147 -21.99 4.39 10.52
N TYR A 148 -22.37 5.32 11.40
CA TYR A 148 -21.42 6.06 12.23
C TYR A 148 -20.71 5.17 13.24
N LEU A 149 -21.44 4.23 13.85
CA LEU A 149 -20.87 3.21 14.75
C LEU A 149 -19.85 2.33 13.98
N ASN A 150 -20.21 1.84 12.79
CA ASN A 150 -19.33 1.05 11.92
C ASN A 150 -18.05 1.79 11.51
N ILE A 151 -18.14 3.09 11.25
CA ILE A 151 -16.98 3.93 10.92
C ILE A 151 -16.11 4.15 12.14
N THR A 152 -16.72 4.39 13.30
CA THR A 152 -16.02 4.51 14.58
C THR A 152 -15.27 3.21 14.91
N GLU A 153 -15.89 2.04 14.69
CA GLU A 153 -15.24 0.74 14.88
C GLU A 153 -14.05 0.55 13.92
N LYS A 154 -14.20 0.91 12.64
CA LYS A 154 -13.10 0.88 11.66
C LYS A 154 -11.98 1.85 12.01
N GLU A 155 -12.31 3.04 12.48
CA GLU A 155 -11.34 4.02 12.96
C GLU A 155 -10.53 3.43 14.12
N VAL A 156 -11.19 2.82 15.10
CA VAL A 156 -10.57 2.18 16.26
C VAL A 156 -9.67 1.00 15.84
N ASP A 157 -10.12 0.16 14.89
CA ASP A 157 -9.31 -0.94 14.36
C ASP A 157 -8.05 -0.43 13.63
N VAL A 158 -8.20 0.58 12.77
CA VAL A 158 -7.08 1.19 12.06
C VAL A 158 -6.08 1.84 13.03
N LYS A 159 -6.56 2.57 14.04
CA LYS A 159 -5.71 3.12 15.11
C LYS A 159 -4.90 2.01 15.80
N LYS A 160 -5.56 0.91 16.20
CA LYS A 160 -4.88 -0.24 16.82
C LYS A 160 -3.83 -0.88 15.91
N LYS A 161 -4.12 -1.01 14.61
CA LYS A 161 -3.17 -1.54 13.62
C LYS A 161 -1.98 -0.60 13.42
N ILE A 162 -2.20 0.71 13.38
CA ILE A 162 -1.12 1.71 13.29
C ILE A 162 -0.19 1.63 14.51
N GLU A 163 -0.74 1.49 15.72
CA GLU A 163 0.09 1.28 16.91
C GLU A 163 0.90 -0.02 16.84
N LYS A 164 0.32 -1.11 16.32
CA LYS A 164 1.04 -2.37 16.10
C LYS A 164 2.13 -2.24 15.03
N LEU A 165 1.91 -1.44 13.98
CA LEU A 165 2.90 -1.20 12.92
C LEU A 165 4.21 -0.61 13.46
N LYS A 166 4.15 0.23 14.50
CA LYS A 166 5.35 0.76 15.19
C LYS A 166 6.26 -0.32 15.77
N ASN A 167 5.71 -1.52 16.00
CA ASN A 167 6.45 -2.68 16.49
C ASN A 167 6.83 -3.68 15.39
N CYS A 168 6.46 -3.43 14.14
CA CYS A 168 6.80 -4.29 13.01
C CYS A 168 8.15 -3.89 12.39
N CYS A 169 8.68 -4.77 11.54
CA CYS A 169 9.87 -4.53 10.72
C CYS A 169 9.50 -4.75 9.25
N ILE A 170 9.99 -3.87 8.40
CA ILE A 170 9.88 -3.99 6.95
C ILE A 170 11.18 -4.59 6.42
N VAL A 171 11.07 -5.69 5.68
CA VAL A 171 12.18 -6.27 4.92
C VAL A 171 11.87 -6.08 3.44
N VAL A 172 12.75 -5.38 2.74
CA VAL A 172 12.60 -5.06 1.31
C VAL A 172 13.90 -5.37 0.56
N THR A 173 13.79 -5.80 -0.70
CA THR A 173 14.92 -6.26 -1.52
C THR A 173 15.79 -5.13 -2.10
N CYS A 174 15.41 -3.88 -1.90
CA CYS A 174 16.12 -2.67 -2.29
C CYS A 174 15.94 -1.58 -1.23
N GLU A 175 16.50 -0.39 -1.46
CA GLU A 175 16.29 0.75 -0.58
C GLU A 175 14.78 1.10 -0.45
N PRO A 176 14.26 1.30 0.77
CA PRO A 176 12.86 1.59 1.01
C PRO A 176 12.49 3.00 0.53
N CYS A 177 11.28 3.15 0.00
CA CYS A 177 10.76 4.41 -0.52
C CYS A 177 10.06 5.28 0.53
N ILE A 178 10.05 4.83 1.79
CA ILE A 178 9.50 5.56 2.93
C ILE A 178 10.71 6.13 3.70
N ILE A 179 10.96 7.43 3.54
CA ILE A 179 12.24 8.05 3.96
C ILE A 179 12.15 8.71 5.34
N TYR A 180 10.96 9.09 5.82
CA TYR A 180 10.82 9.84 7.07
C TYR A 180 10.69 8.88 8.28
N ASP A 181 11.62 9.02 9.24
CA ASP A 181 11.66 8.37 10.56
C ASP A 181 11.78 6.82 10.61
N ILE A 182 12.35 6.19 9.58
CA ILE A 182 12.62 4.73 9.60
C ILE A 182 14.09 4.46 9.92
N ASN A 183 14.33 3.60 10.93
CA ASN A 183 15.64 3.03 11.18
C ASN A 183 15.92 1.94 10.13
N VAL A 184 16.84 2.21 9.19
CA VAL A 184 17.19 1.28 8.11
C VAL A 184 18.44 0.52 8.49
N ASN A 185 18.34 -0.81 8.53
CA ASN A 185 19.48 -1.70 8.70
C ASN A 185 19.85 -2.36 7.36
N TYR A 186 21.06 -2.10 6.87
CA TYR A 186 21.58 -2.70 5.65
C TYR A 186 22.26 -4.03 5.97
N ILE A 187 21.83 -5.09 5.31
CA ILE A 187 22.43 -6.42 5.46
C ILE A 187 23.50 -6.61 4.39
N GLU A 188 24.74 -6.75 4.81
CA GLU A 188 25.86 -7.11 3.93
C GLU A 188 25.87 -8.63 3.70
N CYS A 189 25.23 -9.07 2.62
CA CYS A 189 25.26 -10.48 2.20
C CYS A 189 25.63 -10.60 0.72
N ASP A 190 26.89 -10.94 0.43
CA ASP A 190 27.44 -11.06 -0.92
C ASP A 190 26.55 -11.85 -1.89
N GLN A 191 26.02 -12.98 -1.43
CA GLN A 191 25.19 -13.85 -2.26
C GLN A 191 23.86 -13.17 -2.62
N LEU A 192 23.19 -12.56 -1.65
CA LEU A 192 21.91 -11.88 -1.88
C LEU A 192 22.09 -10.58 -2.66
N THR A 193 23.16 -9.85 -2.42
CA THR A 193 23.53 -8.66 -3.19
C THR A 193 23.73 -9.02 -4.66
N LYS A 194 24.52 -10.06 -4.97
CA LYS A 194 24.71 -10.54 -6.34
C LYS A 194 23.40 -10.97 -6.99
N ARG A 195 22.53 -11.63 -6.23
CA ARG A 195 21.22 -12.08 -6.70
C ARG A 195 20.28 -10.91 -7.01
N SER A 196 20.18 -9.93 -6.11
CA SER A 196 19.40 -8.70 -6.31
C SER A 196 19.89 -7.90 -7.53
N ILE A 197 21.21 -7.72 -7.67
CA ILE A 197 21.80 -7.06 -8.84
C ILE A 197 21.49 -7.82 -10.13
N SER A 198 21.61 -9.15 -10.12
CA SER A 198 21.29 -10.00 -11.27
C SER A 198 19.83 -9.87 -11.70
N LEU A 199 18.92 -9.87 -10.72
CA LEU A 199 17.49 -9.70 -10.93
C LEU A 199 17.16 -8.34 -11.56
N MET A 200 17.72 -7.25 -11.02
CA MET A 200 17.55 -5.90 -11.57
C MET A 200 18.14 -5.79 -12.99
N LYS A 201 19.32 -6.37 -13.24
CA LYS A 201 19.92 -6.42 -14.58
C LYS A 201 19.02 -7.14 -15.59
N SER A 202 18.38 -8.23 -15.18
CA SER A 202 17.45 -8.97 -16.06
C SER A 202 16.20 -8.14 -16.38
N PHE A 203 15.62 -7.45 -15.40
CA PHE A 203 14.49 -6.55 -15.64
C PHE A 203 14.85 -5.42 -16.62
N TYR A 204 15.99 -4.75 -16.40
CA TYR A 204 16.42 -3.65 -17.28
C TYR A 204 16.87 -4.10 -18.68
N ARG A 205 17.26 -5.37 -18.85
CA ARG A 205 17.56 -5.96 -20.16
C ARG A 205 16.29 -6.20 -20.97
N ALA A 206 15.19 -6.60 -20.33
CA ALA A 206 13.92 -6.83 -21.01
C ALA A 206 13.30 -5.54 -21.58
N GLY A 207 13.61 -4.39 -20.97
CA GLY A 207 13.05 -3.09 -21.33
C GLY A 207 11.62 -2.91 -20.81
N ASN A 208 11.15 -1.65 -20.76
CA ASN A 208 9.78 -1.34 -20.34
C ASN A 208 8.88 -1.20 -21.58
N PRO A 209 8.01 -2.17 -21.89
CA PRO A 209 7.09 -2.07 -23.03
C PRO A 209 6.01 -1.00 -22.85
N SER A 210 5.79 -0.50 -21.64
CA SER A 210 4.84 0.58 -21.35
C SER A 210 5.46 1.97 -21.53
N ALA A 211 6.79 2.07 -21.68
CA ALA A 211 7.41 3.35 -21.98
C ALA A 211 7.07 3.77 -23.43
N PRO A 212 6.77 5.06 -23.68
CA PRO A 212 6.66 5.60 -25.04
C PRO A 212 7.91 5.29 -25.85
N GLU A 213 7.78 5.01 -27.14
CA GLU A 213 8.90 4.58 -28.00
C GLU A 213 10.08 5.57 -27.96
N GLU A 214 9.78 6.87 -28.01
CA GLU A 214 10.74 7.97 -27.86
C GLU A 214 11.48 7.99 -26.51
N LYS A 215 10.91 7.39 -25.45
CA LYS A 215 11.51 7.28 -24.12
C LYS A 215 12.19 5.92 -23.90
N ARG A 216 12.09 4.99 -24.85
CA ARG A 216 12.75 3.67 -24.76
C ARG A 216 14.23 3.85 -25.06
N LYS A 217 15.04 3.78 -24.01
CA LYS A 217 16.50 3.75 -24.15
C LYS A 217 17.02 2.44 -24.76
N ARG A 218 16.17 1.41 -24.93
CA ARG A 218 16.54 0.06 -25.40
C ARG A 218 15.37 -0.60 -26.14
N ALA A 219 15.69 -1.45 -27.12
CA ALA A 219 14.71 -2.31 -27.78
C ALA A 219 14.12 -3.34 -26.79
N LEU A 220 12.86 -3.73 -27.00
CA LEU A 220 12.23 -4.80 -26.23
C LEU A 220 12.76 -6.16 -26.70
N SER A 221 13.06 -7.05 -25.74
CA SER A 221 13.47 -8.43 -25.99
C SER A 221 12.30 -9.41 -26.05
#